data_AF-A0A932N3A6-F1
#
_entry.id   AF-A0A932N3A6-F1
#
_cell.length_a   1.000
_cell.length_b   1.000
_cell.length_c   1.000
_cell.angle_alpha   90.00
_cell.angle_beta   90.00
_cell.angle_gamma   90.00
#
_symmetry.space_group_name_H-M   'P 1'
#
loop_
_entity.id
_entity.type
_entity.pdbx_description
1 polymer ?
#
loop_
_entity_poly.entity_id
_entity_poly.type
_entity_poly.pdbx_seq_one_letter_code
_entity_poly.pdbx_strand_id
1 'polypeptide(L)'
;MSRRRRVLHGIAVAIVGATTLAACTTPQAPPAPPAAPLADDSDAAIRSAVDAITTFPTTLDPRIWNGLTMKPEVRAAIQRVVNRIAAEARIDGLTIDAVDLFGSNASYEYDDKSDVGIHVFVHKPGMTDEELTPFMHLLNNDIEHRQEGQITFYGLPLEVTFHAGRSANYQPRPGIGQYSVTEGRWVVEPVRQPDNFDRAQMVTDAKEFVGKYNDLVRAYTATPQGFDCGRFDELDREMSQYRNEGFAQGLGSRSTQNLTYRALRRVNVEIPEMVDTLQDECTFANESVG
;
A
#
# COMPACT_ATOMS: atom_id res chain seq x y z
N MET A 1 -63.63 71.04 -25.27
CA MET A 1 -62.65 71.98 -25.90
C MET A 1 -61.36 71.24 -26.17
N SER A 2 -60.80 71.47 -27.37
CA SER A 2 -59.39 71.29 -27.78
C SER A 2 -58.82 69.88 -28.10
N ARG A 3 -58.79 69.64 -29.43
CA ARG A 3 -57.65 69.25 -30.30
C ARG A 3 -56.90 67.92 -30.12
N ARG A 4 -56.98 67.16 -31.22
CA ARG A 4 -56.05 66.14 -31.76
C ARG A 4 -54.56 66.47 -31.56
N ARG A 5 -53.75 65.43 -31.38
CA ARG A 5 -52.51 65.18 -32.16
C ARG A 5 -52.06 63.72 -32.03
N ARG A 6 -51.91 63.05 -33.18
CA ARG A 6 -51.10 61.83 -33.34
C ARG A 6 -49.62 62.22 -33.27
N VAL A 7 -48.80 61.39 -32.64
CA VAL A 7 -47.33 61.46 -32.76
C VAL A 7 -46.83 60.03 -32.99
N LEU A 8 -46.16 59.82 -34.13
CA LEU A 8 -45.33 58.66 -34.45
C LEU A 8 -44.07 58.68 -33.57
N HIS A 9 -43.68 57.53 -33.02
CA HIS A 9 -42.29 57.15 -32.72
C HIS A 9 -42.24 55.65 -33.10
N GLY A 10 -41.51 55.20 -34.12
CA GLY A 10 -40.07 55.33 -34.30
C GLY A 10 -39.42 54.05 -33.79
N ILE A 11 -39.46 52.95 -34.57
CA ILE A 11 -38.75 51.71 -34.25
C ILE A 11 -37.26 51.95 -34.50
N ALA A 12 -36.48 52.06 -33.43
CA ALA A 12 -35.02 52.01 -33.49
C ALA A 12 -34.59 50.55 -33.35
N VAL A 13 -34.10 49.96 -34.45
CA VAL A 13 -33.40 48.68 -34.44
C VAL A 13 -32.00 48.92 -33.87
N ALA A 14 -31.77 48.52 -32.63
CA ALA A 14 -30.43 48.48 -32.05
C ALA A 14 -29.72 47.22 -32.55
N ILE A 15 -28.77 47.41 -33.48
CA ILE A 15 -27.81 46.37 -33.88
C ILE A 15 -26.85 46.18 -32.71
N VAL A 16 -27.01 45.09 -31.97
CA VAL A 16 -26.02 44.65 -30.98
C VAL A 16 -24.85 44.05 -31.75
N GLY A 17 -23.77 44.82 -31.91
CA GLY A 17 -22.50 44.30 -32.39
C GLY A 17 -21.93 43.35 -31.35
N ALA A 18 -21.88 42.06 -31.67
CA ALA A 18 -21.17 41.07 -30.87
C ALA A 18 -19.65 41.30 -31.04
N THR A 19 -19.03 41.98 -30.09
CA THR A 19 -17.59 42.01 -29.94
C THR A 19 -17.14 40.70 -29.31
N THR A 20 -16.61 39.80 -30.12
CA THR A 20 -15.89 38.61 -29.64
C THR A 20 -14.57 39.07 -29.02
N LEU A 21 -14.55 39.24 -27.70
CA LEU A 21 -13.32 39.34 -26.93
C LEU A 21 -12.64 37.96 -26.96
N ALA A 22 -11.63 37.81 -27.82
CA ALA A 22 -10.70 36.70 -27.75
C ALA A 22 -9.91 36.83 -26.44
N ALA A 23 -10.33 36.10 -25.41
CA ALA A 23 -9.53 35.90 -24.21
C ALA A 23 -8.32 35.05 -24.61
N CYS A 24 -7.14 35.67 -24.73
CA CYS A 24 -5.88 34.94 -24.79
C CYS A 24 -5.70 34.21 -23.45
N THR A 25 -6.09 32.94 -23.39
CA THR A 25 -5.67 32.05 -22.31
C THR A 25 -4.16 31.86 -22.44
N THR A 26 -3.38 32.52 -21.59
CA THR A 26 -1.97 32.21 -21.40
C THR A 26 -1.84 30.71 -21.10
N PRO A 27 -0.92 29.97 -21.75
CA PRO A 27 -0.64 28.60 -21.39
C PRO A 27 -0.32 28.56 -19.89
N GLN A 28 -1.10 27.80 -19.14
CA GLN A 28 -0.80 27.54 -17.74
C GLN A 28 0.56 26.85 -17.71
N ALA A 29 1.54 27.44 -17.03
CA ALA A 29 2.83 26.81 -16.84
C ALA A 29 2.59 25.40 -16.27
N PRO A 30 3.30 24.37 -16.76
CA PRO A 30 3.18 23.04 -16.19
C PRO A 30 3.40 23.13 -14.68
N PRO A 31 2.63 22.36 -13.88
CA PRO A 31 2.83 22.33 -12.44
C PRO A 31 4.31 22.07 -12.16
N ALA A 32 4.87 22.80 -11.19
CA ALA A 32 6.23 22.52 -10.74
C ALA A 32 6.33 21.04 -10.38
N PRO A 33 7.44 20.36 -10.75
CA PRO A 33 7.60 18.96 -10.39
C PRO A 33 7.43 18.81 -8.88
N PRO A 34 6.77 17.73 -8.41
CA PRO A 34 6.65 17.48 -6.99
C PRO A 34 8.04 17.50 -6.35
N ALA A 35 8.12 18.01 -5.12
CA ALA A 35 9.38 17.99 -4.39
C ALA A 35 9.85 16.53 -4.26
N ALA A 36 11.13 16.27 -4.54
CA ALA A 36 11.70 14.93 -4.51
C ALA A 36 11.40 14.26 -3.15
N PRO A 37 10.89 13.01 -3.13
CA PRO A 37 10.43 12.35 -1.92
C PRO A 37 11.61 11.82 -1.09
N LEU A 38 12.47 12.71 -0.59
CA LEU A 38 13.65 12.32 0.19
C LEU A 38 13.26 11.78 1.56
N ALA A 39 13.92 10.69 1.97
CA ALA A 39 13.84 10.13 3.29
C ALA A 39 14.61 10.97 4.32
N ASP A 40 14.11 11.03 5.56
CA ASP A 40 14.75 11.66 6.71
C ASP A 40 15.89 10.76 7.19
N ASP A 41 17.10 11.15 6.82
CA ASP A 41 18.35 10.46 7.12
C ASP A 41 18.96 10.87 8.46
N SER A 42 18.23 11.66 9.26
CA SER A 42 18.72 12.07 10.57
C SER A 42 18.81 10.88 11.54
N ASP A 43 19.87 10.88 12.36
CA ASP A 43 20.04 9.92 13.44
C ASP A 43 18.81 9.81 14.35
N ALA A 44 18.12 10.92 14.58
CA ALA A 44 16.93 10.97 15.42
C ALA A 44 15.75 10.23 14.77
N ALA A 45 15.46 10.47 13.49
CA ALA A 45 14.37 9.81 12.79
C ALA A 45 14.59 8.30 12.69
N ILE A 46 15.79 7.87 12.30
CA ILE A 46 16.13 6.44 12.15
C ILE A 46 16.05 5.73 13.51
N ARG A 47 16.59 6.32 14.59
CA ARG A 47 16.47 5.73 15.94
C ARG A 47 15.02 5.66 16.40
N SER A 48 14.22 6.69 16.14
CA SER A 48 12.79 6.68 16.47
C SER A 48 12.04 5.57 15.73
N ALA A 49 12.34 5.35 14.45
CA ALA A 49 11.77 4.26 13.66
C ALA A 49 12.12 2.87 14.23
N VAL A 50 13.40 2.67 14.58
CA VAL A 50 13.91 1.43 15.21
C VAL A 50 13.28 1.19 16.58
N ASP A 51 13.21 2.22 17.43
CA ASP A 51 12.60 2.10 18.76
C ASP A 51 11.10 1.74 18.66
N ALA A 52 10.39 2.37 17.72
CA ALA A 52 8.99 2.07 17.48
C ALA A 52 8.76 0.64 16.99
N ILE A 53 9.68 0.04 16.22
CA ILE A 53 9.46 -1.30 15.61
C ILE A 53 9.90 -2.45 16.53
N THR A 54 10.68 -2.12 17.55
CA THR A 54 11.24 -3.07 18.52
C THR A 54 10.57 -2.96 19.90
N THR A 55 9.42 -2.30 19.96
CA THR A 55 8.59 -2.19 21.17
C THR A 55 7.33 -3.02 20.96
N PHE A 56 7.37 -4.26 21.44
CA PHE A 56 6.31 -5.23 21.15
C PHE A 56 5.23 -5.28 22.24
N PRO A 57 3.95 -5.38 21.85
CA PRO A 57 2.87 -5.59 22.79
C PRO A 57 2.93 -6.99 23.43
N THR A 58 2.36 -7.11 24.63
CA THR A 58 2.30 -8.37 25.38
C THR A 58 0.98 -9.12 25.22
N THR A 59 -0.01 -8.47 24.61
CA THR A 59 -1.36 -8.97 24.30
C THR A 59 -1.62 -8.80 22.82
N LEU A 60 -2.54 -9.58 22.24
CA LEU A 60 -3.03 -9.33 20.89
C LEU A 60 -3.69 -7.96 20.76
N ASP A 61 -3.85 -7.47 19.53
CA ASP A 61 -4.38 -6.14 19.26
C ASP A 61 -5.81 -6.00 19.82
N PRO A 62 -6.04 -5.18 20.86
CA PRO A 62 -7.36 -5.03 21.47
C PRO A 62 -8.35 -4.35 20.53
N ARG A 63 -7.93 -3.79 19.39
CA ARG A 63 -8.82 -3.32 18.32
C ARG A 63 -9.50 -4.51 17.63
N ILE A 64 -8.79 -5.62 17.43
CA ILE A 64 -9.24 -6.81 16.69
C ILE A 64 -9.72 -7.93 17.63
N TRP A 65 -9.12 -8.04 18.81
CA TRP A 65 -9.25 -9.19 19.70
C TRP A 65 -9.87 -8.84 21.05
N ASN A 66 -10.58 -9.80 21.64
CA ASN A 66 -10.90 -9.89 23.05
C ASN A 66 -10.22 -11.14 23.62
N GLY A 67 -9.05 -10.98 24.25
CA GLY A 67 -8.18 -12.10 24.58
C GLY A 67 -7.71 -12.82 23.31
N LEU A 68 -8.04 -14.10 23.17
CA LEU A 68 -7.75 -14.91 21.98
C LEU A 68 -8.94 -15.02 21.02
N THR A 69 -10.04 -14.29 21.26
CA THR A 69 -11.25 -14.36 20.44
C THR A 69 -11.36 -13.12 19.56
N MET A 70 -11.44 -13.29 18.24
CA MET A 70 -11.67 -12.15 17.33
C MET A 70 -13.03 -11.55 17.61
N LYS A 71 -13.10 -10.22 17.64
CA LYS A 71 -14.37 -9.52 17.83
C LYS A 71 -15.36 -9.87 16.71
N PRO A 72 -16.62 -10.25 17.03
CA PRO A 72 -17.60 -10.67 16.04
C PRO A 72 -17.84 -9.64 14.93
N GLU A 73 -17.85 -8.35 15.27
CA GLU A 73 -18.03 -7.25 14.33
C GLU A 73 -16.88 -7.12 13.34
N VAL A 74 -15.64 -7.37 13.77
CA VAL A 74 -14.45 -7.39 12.90
C VAL A 74 -14.53 -8.56 11.94
N ARG A 75 -14.79 -9.78 12.45
CA ARG A 75 -14.97 -10.97 11.61
C ARG A 75 -16.06 -10.76 10.55
N ALA A 76 -17.21 -10.23 10.97
CA ALA A 76 -18.32 -9.96 10.06
C ALA A 76 -17.96 -8.87 9.03
N ALA A 77 -17.18 -7.85 9.42
CA ALA A 77 -16.71 -6.82 8.49
C ALA A 77 -15.76 -7.39 7.43
N ILE A 78 -14.78 -8.21 7.84
CA ILE A 78 -13.86 -8.91 6.92
C ILE A 78 -14.67 -9.73 5.90
N GLN A 79 -15.58 -10.58 6.38
CA GLN A 79 -16.40 -11.42 5.50
C GLN A 79 -17.23 -10.61 4.50
N ARG A 80 -17.82 -9.48 4.93
CA ARG A 80 -18.55 -8.58 4.02
C ARG A 80 -17.64 -7.99 2.94
N VAL A 81 -16.44 -7.51 3.32
CA VAL A 81 -15.50 -6.92 2.37
C VAL A 81 -15.01 -7.97 1.37
N VAL A 82 -14.58 -9.14 1.84
CA VAL A 82 -14.11 -10.22 0.97
C VAL A 82 -15.20 -10.66 -0.01
N ASN A 83 -16.44 -10.87 0.47
CA ASN A 83 -17.55 -11.27 -0.40
C ASN A 83 -17.91 -10.19 -1.44
N ARG A 84 -17.83 -8.91 -1.07
CA ARG A 84 -18.03 -7.80 -2.00
C ARG A 84 -16.96 -7.80 -3.09
N ILE A 85 -15.68 -7.88 -2.72
CA ILE A 85 -14.56 -7.89 -3.67
C ILE A 85 -14.68 -9.07 -4.63
N ALA A 86 -14.95 -10.28 -4.11
CA ALA A 86 -15.12 -11.47 -4.95
C ALA A 86 -16.31 -11.35 -5.93
N ALA A 87 -17.41 -10.70 -5.52
CA ALA A 87 -18.54 -10.43 -6.40
C ALA A 87 -18.23 -9.36 -7.47
N GLU A 88 -17.51 -8.30 -7.10
CA GLU A 88 -17.09 -7.22 -7.99
C GLU A 88 -16.06 -7.68 -9.03
N ALA A 89 -15.22 -8.68 -8.69
CA ALA A 89 -14.24 -9.27 -9.60
C ALA A 89 -14.89 -9.94 -10.83
N ARG A 90 -16.16 -10.36 -10.74
CA ARG A 90 -16.93 -10.99 -11.83
C ARG A 90 -16.20 -12.16 -12.52
N ILE A 91 -15.43 -12.93 -11.74
CA ILE A 91 -14.74 -14.13 -12.23
C ILE A 91 -15.69 -15.33 -12.08
N ASP A 92 -16.27 -15.78 -13.19
CA ASP A 92 -17.26 -16.86 -13.18
C ASP A 92 -16.71 -18.17 -12.61
N GLY A 93 -17.44 -18.73 -11.64
CA GLY A 93 -17.07 -19.99 -10.98
C GLY A 93 -15.90 -19.88 -9.99
N LEU A 94 -15.45 -18.67 -9.66
CA LEU A 94 -14.51 -18.45 -8.56
C LEU A 94 -15.19 -18.75 -7.23
N THR A 95 -14.58 -19.61 -6.42
CA THR A 95 -15.09 -20.02 -5.12
C THR A 95 -14.08 -19.68 -4.04
N ILE A 96 -14.53 -19.07 -2.94
CA ILE A 96 -13.70 -18.83 -1.75
C ILE A 96 -13.69 -20.10 -0.88
N ASP A 97 -12.50 -20.65 -0.68
CA ASP A 97 -12.28 -21.81 0.18
C ASP A 97 -12.05 -21.38 1.64
N ALA A 98 -11.21 -20.37 1.83
CA ALA A 98 -10.83 -19.91 3.15
C ALA A 98 -10.45 -18.44 3.16
N VAL A 99 -10.69 -17.80 4.29
CA VAL A 99 -10.26 -16.45 4.62
C VAL A 99 -9.52 -16.54 5.93
N ASP A 100 -8.24 -16.16 5.91
CA ASP A 100 -7.36 -16.24 7.06
C ASP A 100 -6.72 -14.88 7.35
N LEU A 101 -6.49 -14.61 8.63
CA LEU A 101 -5.67 -13.50 9.08
C LEU A 101 -4.25 -14.00 9.36
N PHE A 102 -3.27 -13.30 8.78
CA PHE A 102 -1.83 -13.51 9.00
C PHE A 102 -1.17 -12.19 9.45
N GLY A 103 0.13 -12.25 9.70
CA GLY A 103 0.96 -11.06 9.98
C GLY A 103 0.81 -10.51 11.39
N SER A 104 1.14 -9.24 11.56
CA SER A 104 1.30 -8.59 12.88
C SER A 104 0.03 -8.62 13.73
N ASN A 105 -1.15 -8.51 13.11
CA ASN A 105 -2.44 -8.57 13.81
C ASN A 105 -2.89 -10.00 14.16
N ALA A 106 -2.23 -11.02 13.61
CA ALA A 106 -2.33 -12.40 14.08
C ALA A 106 -1.22 -12.76 15.09
N SER A 107 -0.38 -11.81 15.50
CA SER A 107 0.75 -12.04 16.41
C SER A 107 0.85 -10.96 17.51
N TYR A 108 1.95 -10.98 18.27
CA TYR A 108 2.30 -9.98 19.28
C TYR A 108 3.26 -8.92 18.71
N GLU A 109 3.08 -8.55 17.45
CA GLU A 109 4.02 -7.69 16.72
C GLU A 109 3.35 -6.53 15.97
N TYR A 110 2.08 -6.27 16.29
CA TYR A 110 1.35 -5.10 15.81
C TYR A 110 1.78 -3.82 16.52
N ASP A 111 1.44 -2.72 15.87
CA ASP A 111 1.67 -1.35 16.27
C ASP A 111 0.67 -0.42 15.56
N ASP A 112 0.87 0.89 15.66
CA ASP A 112 -0.01 1.91 15.07
C ASP A 112 0.04 1.97 13.54
N LYS A 113 1.04 1.33 12.92
CA LYS A 113 1.24 1.27 11.46
C LYS A 113 0.95 -0.13 10.91
N SER A 114 0.42 -1.03 11.73
CA SER A 114 0.08 -2.37 11.28
C SER A 114 -1.23 -2.37 10.48
N ASP A 115 -1.34 -3.35 9.60
CA ASP A 115 -2.52 -3.64 8.80
C ASP A 115 -3.26 -4.88 9.33
N VAL A 116 -4.50 -5.05 8.90
CA VAL A 116 -5.24 -6.30 9.06
C VAL A 116 -5.03 -7.12 7.79
N GLY A 117 -3.94 -7.89 7.75
CA GLY A 117 -3.55 -8.70 6.58
C GLY A 117 -4.42 -9.94 6.37
N ILE A 118 -5.42 -9.84 5.48
CA ILE A 118 -6.36 -10.90 5.14
C ILE A 118 -5.93 -11.61 3.86
N HIS A 119 -5.75 -12.93 3.97
CA HIS A 119 -5.46 -13.81 2.84
C HIS A 119 -6.69 -14.63 2.49
N VAL A 120 -7.14 -14.49 1.24
CA VAL A 120 -8.31 -15.19 0.70
C VAL A 120 -7.82 -16.27 -0.25
N PHE A 121 -8.12 -17.53 0.08
CA PHE A 121 -7.78 -18.67 -0.75
C PHE A 121 -8.98 -19.06 -1.59
N VAL A 122 -8.77 -19.15 -2.89
CA VAL A 122 -9.81 -19.45 -3.86
C VAL A 122 -9.39 -20.59 -4.77
N HIS A 123 -10.40 -21.25 -5.33
CA HIS A 123 -10.25 -22.13 -6.47
C HIS A 123 -11.29 -21.81 -7.54
N LYS A 124 -11.04 -22.30 -8.75
CA LYS A 124 -12.00 -22.25 -9.86
C LYS A 124 -12.05 -23.61 -10.54
N PRO A 125 -13.21 -24.32 -10.53
CA PRO A 125 -13.33 -25.59 -11.21
C PRO A 125 -12.92 -25.48 -12.68
N GLY A 126 -12.08 -26.42 -13.13
CA GLY A 126 -11.53 -26.45 -14.48
C GLY A 126 -10.31 -25.58 -14.72
N MET A 127 -9.74 -24.97 -13.67
CA MET A 127 -8.44 -24.30 -13.70
C MET A 127 -7.56 -24.81 -12.56
N THR A 128 -6.28 -25.00 -12.84
CA THR A 128 -5.25 -25.26 -11.84
C THR A 128 -4.88 -23.96 -11.09
N ASP A 129 -4.24 -24.09 -9.93
CA ASP A 129 -3.75 -22.93 -9.17
C ASP A 129 -2.76 -22.09 -10.00
N GLU A 130 -1.91 -22.73 -10.81
CA GLU A 130 -0.96 -22.05 -11.70
C GLU A 130 -1.68 -21.21 -12.77
N GLU A 131 -2.74 -21.76 -13.38
CA GLU A 131 -3.55 -21.03 -14.38
C GLU A 131 -4.34 -19.87 -13.75
N LEU A 132 -4.78 -20.01 -12.49
CA LEU A 132 -5.58 -19.01 -11.79
C LEU A 132 -4.71 -17.90 -11.17
N THR A 133 -3.46 -18.18 -10.83
CA THR A 133 -2.53 -17.26 -10.15
C THR A 133 -2.41 -15.89 -10.86
N PRO A 134 -2.19 -15.80 -12.19
CA PRO A 134 -2.13 -14.51 -12.89
C PRO A 134 -3.40 -13.66 -12.74
N PHE A 135 -4.58 -14.29 -12.70
CA PHE A 135 -5.84 -13.57 -12.48
C PHE A 135 -5.93 -13.01 -11.06
N MET A 136 -5.42 -13.75 -10.06
CA MET A 136 -5.37 -13.26 -8.69
C MET A 136 -4.37 -12.11 -8.54
N HIS A 137 -3.25 -12.14 -9.24
CA HIS A 137 -2.33 -10.99 -9.31
C HIS A 137 -3.02 -9.75 -9.87
N LEU A 138 -3.72 -9.86 -11.01
CA LEU A 138 -4.46 -8.73 -11.57
C LEU A 138 -5.55 -8.21 -10.63
N LEU A 139 -6.26 -9.11 -9.94
CA LEU A 139 -7.26 -8.73 -8.93
C LEU A 139 -6.60 -8.00 -7.74
N ASN A 140 -5.46 -8.48 -7.25
CA ASN A 140 -4.76 -7.87 -6.13
C ASN A 140 -4.27 -6.46 -6.48
N ASN A 141 -3.68 -6.27 -7.67
CA ASN A 141 -3.28 -4.93 -8.14
C ASN A 141 -4.49 -3.98 -8.26
N ASP A 142 -5.65 -4.49 -8.68
CA ASP A 142 -6.88 -3.70 -8.75
C ASP A 142 -7.41 -3.31 -7.36
N ILE A 143 -7.30 -4.22 -6.39
CA ILE A 143 -7.66 -3.98 -4.98
C ILE A 143 -6.75 -2.91 -4.40
N GLU A 144 -5.43 -3.06 -4.53
CA GLU A 144 -4.41 -2.12 -4.06
C GLU A 144 -4.71 -0.71 -4.61
N HIS A 145 -4.80 -0.58 -5.94
CA HIS A 145 -5.07 0.69 -6.60
C HIS A 145 -6.37 1.39 -6.15
N ARG A 146 -7.41 0.62 -5.78
CA ARG A 146 -8.74 1.17 -5.47
C ARG A 146 -9.05 1.31 -3.98
N GLN A 147 -8.41 0.52 -3.12
CA GLN A 147 -8.87 0.29 -1.75
C GLN A 147 -7.78 0.42 -0.70
N GLU A 148 -6.51 0.43 -1.08
CA GLU A 148 -5.41 0.61 -0.13
C GLU A 148 -5.62 1.86 0.72
N GLY A 149 -5.52 1.68 2.04
CA GLY A 149 -5.78 2.72 3.04
C GLY A 149 -7.22 3.25 3.13
N GLN A 150 -8.15 2.84 2.25
CA GLN A 150 -9.53 3.36 2.22
C GLN A 150 -10.44 2.66 3.25
N ILE A 151 -10.20 1.39 3.52
CA ILE A 151 -11.00 0.60 4.46
C ILE A 151 -10.19 0.41 5.73
N THR A 152 -10.76 0.84 6.87
CA THR A 152 -10.10 0.71 8.16
C THR A 152 -10.96 0.05 9.22
N PHE A 153 -10.33 -0.72 10.11
CA PHE A 153 -10.93 -1.29 11.32
C PHE A 153 -10.29 -0.65 12.55
N TYR A 154 -11.02 0.29 13.17
CA TYR A 154 -10.50 1.07 14.30
C TYR A 154 -9.17 1.78 13.97
N GLY A 155 -9.07 2.33 12.76
CA GLY A 155 -7.87 3.02 12.26
C GLY A 155 -6.79 2.12 11.67
N LEU A 156 -6.93 0.79 11.76
CA LEU A 156 -6.03 -0.14 11.06
C LEU A 156 -6.47 -0.29 9.61
N PRO A 157 -5.60 -0.07 8.60
CA PRO A 157 -5.93 -0.40 7.22
C PRO A 157 -6.20 -1.89 7.07
N LEU A 158 -7.18 -2.23 6.22
CA LEU A 158 -7.47 -3.60 5.82
C LEU A 158 -6.79 -3.90 4.51
N GLU A 159 -5.87 -4.87 4.51
CA GLU A 159 -5.22 -5.37 3.30
C GLU A 159 -5.77 -6.74 2.94
N VAL A 160 -6.28 -6.91 1.71
CA VAL A 160 -6.89 -8.16 1.25
C VAL A 160 -6.14 -8.68 0.05
N THR A 161 -5.56 -9.87 0.18
CA THR A 161 -4.84 -10.54 -0.91
C THR A 161 -5.49 -11.87 -1.25
N PHE A 162 -5.88 -12.05 -2.52
CA PHE A 162 -6.42 -13.28 -3.06
C PHE A 162 -5.29 -14.19 -3.57
N HIS A 163 -5.39 -15.49 -3.31
CA HIS A 163 -4.43 -16.53 -3.68
C HIS A 163 -5.14 -17.68 -4.36
N ALA A 164 -4.59 -18.16 -5.47
CA ALA A 164 -4.99 -19.42 -6.06
C ALA A 164 -4.37 -20.57 -5.23
N GLY A 165 -5.19 -21.21 -4.40
CA GLY A 165 -4.74 -22.25 -3.47
C GLY A 165 -3.74 -21.76 -2.41
N ARG A 166 -3.25 -22.69 -1.57
CA ARG A 166 -2.34 -22.41 -0.45
C ARG A 166 -0.90 -22.81 -0.79
N SER A 167 -0.04 -21.82 -1.02
CA SER A 167 1.40 -22.04 -1.19
C SER A 167 2.08 -22.44 0.13
N ALA A 168 3.37 -22.85 0.05
CA ALA A 168 4.18 -23.25 1.22
C ALA A 168 4.36 -22.14 2.28
N ASN A 169 4.16 -20.88 1.89
CA ASN A 169 4.27 -19.73 2.80
C ASN A 169 3.01 -19.56 3.68
N TYR A 170 1.88 -20.12 3.26
CA TYR A 170 0.60 -20.04 3.96
C TYR A 170 0.20 -21.34 4.66
N GLN A 171 1.14 -22.29 4.72
CA GLN A 171 0.96 -23.50 5.52
C GLN A 171 1.13 -23.19 7.01
N PRO A 172 0.31 -23.80 7.88
CA PRO A 172 0.42 -23.63 9.33
C PRO A 172 1.83 -23.93 9.85
N ARG A 173 2.40 -23.02 10.63
CA ARG A 173 3.72 -23.19 11.26
C ARG A 173 3.63 -22.99 12.77
N PRO A 174 4.19 -23.89 13.59
CA PRO A 174 4.13 -23.76 15.04
C PRO A 174 4.59 -22.38 15.53
N GLY A 175 3.75 -21.73 16.34
CA GLY A 175 4.03 -20.44 16.95
C GLY A 175 3.82 -19.22 16.05
N ILE A 176 3.62 -19.40 14.75
CA ILE A 176 3.25 -18.33 13.83
C ILE A 176 1.73 -18.27 13.76
N GLY A 177 1.17 -17.18 14.28
CA GLY A 177 -0.28 -17.02 14.38
C GLY A 177 -0.96 -17.06 13.03
N GLN A 178 -1.97 -17.91 12.93
CA GLN A 178 -2.84 -18.03 11.77
C GLN A 178 -4.26 -18.25 12.27
N TYR A 179 -5.15 -17.30 11.97
CA TYR A 179 -6.55 -17.36 12.38
C TYR A 179 -7.46 -17.56 11.18
N SER A 180 -8.30 -18.59 11.21
CA SER A 180 -9.33 -18.76 10.18
C SER A 180 -10.49 -17.84 10.48
N VAL A 181 -10.65 -16.80 9.67
CA VAL A 181 -11.82 -15.93 9.69
C VAL A 181 -13.05 -16.69 9.21
N THR A 182 -12.89 -17.57 8.21
CA THR A 182 -13.98 -18.47 7.76
C THR A 182 -14.53 -19.29 8.90
N GLU A 183 -13.67 -19.99 9.66
CA GLU A 183 -14.11 -20.89 10.72
C GLU A 183 -14.30 -20.21 12.08
N GLY A 184 -13.79 -18.99 12.25
CA GLY A 184 -13.86 -18.25 13.52
C GLY A 184 -13.02 -18.88 14.63
N ARG A 185 -11.86 -19.46 14.29
CA ARG A 185 -10.94 -20.10 15.26
C ARG A 185 -9.49 -20.00 14.80
N TRP A 186 -8.57 -20.16 15.75
CA TRP A 186 -7.16 -20.32 15.44
C TRP A 186 -6.91 -21.61 14.67
N VAL A 187 -6.14 -21.50 13.59
CA VAL A 187 -5.48 -22.64 12.95
C VAL A 187 -4.19 -22.95 13.73
N VAL A 188 -3.43 -21.90 14.06
CA VAL A 188 -2.30 -21.93 14.98
C VAL A 188 -2.35 -20.70 15.87
N GLU A 189 -2.35 -20.90 17.19
CA GLU A 189 -2.25 -19.79 18.14
C GLU A 189 -0.85 -19.16 18.10
N PRO A 190 -0.76 -17.82 18.17
CA PRO A 190 0.52 -17.14 18.16
C PRO A 190 1.26 -17.34 19.47
N VAL A 191 2.58 -17.45 19.39
CA VAL A 191 3.49 -17.30 20.54
C VAL A 191 4.30 -16.03 20.38
N ARG A 192 4.85 -15.54 21.49
CA ARG A 192 5.83 -14.45 21.45
C ARG A 192 7.10 -14.97 20.79
N GLN A 193 7.48 -14.35 19.68
CA GLN A 193 8.68 -14.71 18.96
C GLN A 193 9.92 -14.28 19.76
N PRO A 194 11.03 -15.03 19.69
CA PRO A 194 12.28 -14.64 20.31
C PRO A 194 12.81 -13.35 19.66
N ASP A 195 13.41 -12.48 20.46
CA ASP A 195 14.04 -11.25 19.99
C ASP A 195 15.42 -11.57 19.41
N ASN A 196 15.50 -11.73 18.09
CA ASN A 196 16.72 -12.04 17.34
C ASN A 196 17.24 -10.81 16.59
N PHE A 197 17.21 -9.64 17.25
CA PHE A 197 17.59 -8.37 16.65
C PHE A 197 18.61 -7.60 17.47
N ASP A 198 19.42 -6.78 16.79
CA ASP A 198 20.34 -5.83 17.38
C ASP A 198 19.97 -4.42 16.92
N ARG A 199 19.51 -3.56 17.84
CA ARG A 199 19.09 -2.19 17.52
C ARG A 199 20.22 -1.35 16.92
N ALA A 200 21.47 -1.54 17.34
CA ALA A 200 22.59 -0.79 16.81
C ALA A 200 22.87 -1.20 15.36
N GLN A 201 22.80 -2.50 15.06
CA GLN A 201 22.91 -3.00 13.69
C GLN A 201 21.75 -2.49 12.83
N MET A 202 20.52 -2.53 13.34
CA MET A 202 19.35 -2.00 12.62
C MET A 202 19.51 -0.52 12.23
N VAL A 203 20.04 0.31 13.13
CA VAL A 203 20.32 1.73 12.83
C VAL A 203 21.38 1.87 11.74
N THR A 204 22.44 1.06 11.77
CA THR A 204 23.47 1.05 10.73
C THR A 204 22.89 0.67 9.37
N ASP A 205 22.14 -0.42 9.30
CA ASP A 205 21.58 -0.94 8.06
C ASP A 205 20.51 0.01 7.50
N ALA A 206 19.66 0.57 8.37
CA ALA A 206 18.66 1.57 7.96
C ALA A 206 19.32 2.82 7.37
N LYS A 207 20.41 3.32 7.96
CA LYS A 207 21.18 4.46 7.42
C LYS A 207 21.74 4.15 6.03
N GLU A 208 22.24 2.94 5.82
CA GLU A 208 22.75 2.52 4.52
C GLU A 208 21.66 2.57 3.45
N PHE A 209 20.51 1.93 3.70
CA PHE A 209 19.40 1.92 2.73
C PHE A 209 18.80 3.32 2.50
N VAL A 210 18.61 4.11 3.56
CA VAL A 210 18.14 5.50 3.44
C VAL A 210 19.12 6.35 2.62
N GLY A 211 20.42 6.17 2.82
CA GLY A 211 21.45 6.86 2.04
C GLY A 211 21.38 6.48 0.56
N LYS A 212 21.36 5.18 0.25
CA LYS A 212 21.22 4.67 -1.14
C LYS A 212 19.96 5.23 -1.81
N TYR A 213 18.83 5.19 -1.12
CA TYR A 213 17.57 5.73 -1.60
C TYR A 213 17.67 7.24 -1.90
N ASN A 214 18.15 8.03 -0.95
CA ASN A 214 18.27 9.49 -1.11
C ASN A 214 19.22 9.87 -2.24
N ASP A 215 20.34 9.16 -2.38
CA ASP A 215 21.29 9.39 -3.46
C ASP A 215 20.68 9.06 -4.83
N LEU A 216 19.91 7.97 -4.94
CA LEU A 216 19.18 7.61 -6.16
C LEU A 216 18.11 8.66 -6.51
N VAL A 217 17.28 9.06 -5.54
CA VAL A 217 16.24 10.08 -5.74
C VAL A 217 16.86 11.40 -6.19
N ARG A 218 17.97 11.85 -5.57
CA ARG A 218 18.67 13.07 -5.99
C ARG A 218 19.23 12.96 -7.41
N ALA A 219 19.84 11.82 -7.74
CA ALA A 219 20.40 11.59 -9.06
C ALA A 219 19.31 11.58 -10.15
N TYR A 220 18.19 10.90 -9.92
CA TYR A 220 17.03 10.89 -10.82
C TYR A 220 16.44 12.29 -10.96
N THR A 221 16.18 12.99 -9.85
CA THR A 221 15.61 14.35 -9.87
C THR A 221 16.49 15.34 -10.64
N ALA A 222 17.82 15.20 -10.54
CA ALA A 222 18.77 16.09 -11.21
C ALA A 222 18.84 15.85 -12.73
N THR A 223 18.62 14.62 -13.18
CA THR A 223 18.64 14.26 -14.61
C THR A 223 17.62 13.15 -14.87
N PRO A 224 16.32 13.49 -15.02
CA PRO A 224 15.27 12.49 -15.16
C PRO A 224 15.34 11.73 -16.48
N GLN A 225 15.51 12.45 -17.60
CA GLN A 225 15.61 11.84 -18.92
C GLN A 225 16.96 11.14 -19.12
N GLY A 226 16.92 9.90 -19.59
CA GLY A 226 18.08 9.04 -19.77
C GLY A 226 18.63 8.46 -18.47
N PHE A 227 17.95 8.63 -17.34
CA PHE A 227 18.31 7.95 -16.10
C PHE A 227 18.13 6.44 -16.25
N ASP A 228 19.05 5.67 -15.67
CA ASP A 228 18.93 4.21 -15.60
C ASP A 228 17.92 3.81 -14.52
N CYS A 229 16.67 3.64 -14.92
CA CYS A 229 15.57 3.29 -14.01
C CYS A 229 15.76 1.92 -13.35
N GLY A 230 16.58 1.02 -13.92
CA GLY A 230 16.88 -0.28 -13.33
C GLY A 230 17.57 -0.17 -11.96
N ARG A 231 18.19 0.97 -11.65
CA ARG A 231 18.82 1.23 -10.35
C ARG A 231 17.82 1.27 -9.18
N PHE A 232 16.55 1.60 -9.44
CA PHE A 232 15.50 1.53 -8.42
C PHE A 232 15.16 0.07 -8.11
N ASP A 233 14.87 -0.74 -9.14
CA ASP A 233 14.66 -2.20 -9.04
C ASP A 233 15.85 -2.93 -8.38
N GLU A 234 17.09 -2.51 -8.65
CA GLU A 234 18.28 -3.03 -7.94
C GLU A 234 18.23 -2.76 -6.44
N LEU A 235 17.83 -1.55 -6.02
CA LEU A 235 17.69 -1.21 -4.61
C LEU A 235 16.55 -1.97 -3.94
N ASP A 236 15.39 -2.10 -4.60
CA ASP A 236 14.28 -2.91 -4.08
C ASP A 236 14.72 -4.36 -3.85
N ARG A 237 15.36 -4.99 -4.86
CA ARG A 237 15.88 -6.35 -4.73
C ARG A 237 16.88 -6.48 -3.61
N GLU A 238 17.75 -5.50 -3.41
CA GLU A 238 18.72 -5.50 -2.30
C GLU A 238 18.00 -5.52 -0.95
N MET A 239 17.04 -4.62 -0.73
CA MET A 239 16.24 -4.57 0.51
C MET A 239 15.44 -5.86 0.72
N SER A 240 14.82 -6.39 -0.34
CA SER A 240 14.05 -7.63 -0.34
C SER A 240 14.92 -8.85 0.00
N GLN A 241 16.12 -8.95 -0.59
CA GLN A 241 17.09 -10.01 -0.29
C GLN A 241 17.55 -9.93 1.17
N TYR A 242 17.97 -8.75 1.62
CA TYR A 242 18.37 -8.50 2.99
C TYR A 242 17.30 -8.95 3.98
N ARG A 243 16.02 -8.59 3.76
CA ARG A 243 14.90 -9.07 4.57
C ARG A 243 14.76 -10.60 4.56
N ASN A 244 14.82 -11.21 3.38
CA ASN A 244 14.60 -12.65 3.20
C ASN A 244 15.71 -13.51 3.78
N GLU A 245 16.95 -13.01 3.86
CA GLU A 245 18.07 -13.71 4.51
C GLU A 245 17.77 -14.03 5.97
N GLY A 246 17.16 -13.11 6.72
CA GLY A 246 16.77 -13.35 8.12
C GLY A 246 15.78 -14.51 8.26
N PHE A 247 14.82 -14.61 7.32
CA PHE A 247 13.88 -15.73 7.29
C PHE A 247 14.54 -17.05 6.86
N ALA A 248 15.42 -17.01 5.86
CA ALA A 248 16.16 -18.19 5.39
C ALA A 248 17.06 -18.78 6.49
N GLN A 249 17.60 -17.93 7.36
CA GLN A 249 18.39 -18.33 8.54
C GLN A 249 17.52 -18.80 9.72
N GLY A 250 16.20 -18.73 9.62
CA GLY A 250 15.28 -19.14 10.69
C GLY A 250 15.22 -18.17 11.88
N LEU A 251 15.64 -16.91 11.70
CA LEU A 251 15.64 -15.90 12.77
C LEU A 251 14.22 -15.38 13.09
N GLY A 252 13.25 -15.66 12.21
CA GLY A 252 11.85 -15.31 12.41
C GLY A 252 11.54 -13.82 12.17
N SER A 253 10.32 -13.43 12.55
CA SER A 253 9.76 -12.09 12.32
C SER A 253 10.41 -10.98 13.16
N ARG A 254 11.05 -11.33 14.29
CA ARG A 254 11.83 -10.40 15.12
C ARG A 254 13.33 -10.49 14.88
N SER A 255 13.71 -10.61 13.61
CA SER A 255 15.11 -10.56 13.17
C SER A 255 15.56 -9.12 12.89
N THR A 256 16.86 -8.84 13.03
CA THR A 256 17.47 -7.55 12.60
C THR A 256 17.00 -7.18 11.19
N GLN A 257 17.05 -8.13 10.26
CA GLN A 257 16.73 -7.92 8.85
C GLN A 257 15.28 -7.51 8.63
N ASN A 258 14.32 -8.28 9.15
CA ASN A 258 12.90 -7.98 8.97
C ASN A 258 12.49 -6.69 9.69
N LEU A 259 13.03 -6.44 10.88
CA LEU A 259 12.69 -5.23 11.64
C LEU A 259 13.33 -3.97 11.05
N THR A 260 14.56 -4.04 10.49
CA THR A 260 15.14 -2.94 9.71
C THR A 260 14.27 -2.62 8.50
N TYR A 261 13.86 -3.63 7.72
CA TYR A 261 12.98 -3.43 6.57
C TYR A 261 11.66 -2.75 6.95
N ARG A 262 11.05 -3.16 8.07
CA ARG A 262 9.86 -2.50 8.63
C ARG A 262 10.14 -1.07 9.11
N ALA A 263 11.34 -0.78 9.64
CA ALA A 263 11.73 0.56 10.07
C ALA A 263 11.89 1.52 8.87
N LEU A 264 12.28 1.04 7.69
CA LEU A 264 12.37 1.86 6.47
C LEU A 264 11.03 2.43 6.02
N ARG A 265 9.90 1.84 6.44
CA ARG A 265 8.54 2.37 6.20
C ARG A 265 8.13 3.51 7.15
N ARG A 266 9.02 3.87 8.08
CA ARG A 266 8.72 4.80 9.18
C ARG A 266 9.55 6.07 9.17
N VAL A 267 10.46 6.18 8.22
CA VAL A 267 10.98 7.50 7.87
C VAL A 267 9.83 8.29 7.21
N ASN A 268 10.03 9.57 6.94
CA ASN A 268 9.02 10.45 6.34
C ASN A 268 8.48 9.99 4.96
N VAL A 269 9.03 8.93 4.37
CA VAL A 269 8.53 8.23 3.17
C VAL A 269 8.59 6.71 3.37
N GLU A 270 7.72 5.96 2.70
CA GLU A 270 7.74 4.48 2.74
C GLU A 270 8.74 3.94 1.72
N ILE A 271 10.03 3.92 2.07
CA ILE A 271 11.12 3.68 1.11
C ILE A 271 10.88 2.47 0.19
N PRO A 272 10.55 1.25 0.69
CA PRO A 272 10.43 0.09 -0.19
C PRO A 272 9.38 0.28 -1.28
N GLU A 273 8.20 0.80 -0.92
CA GLU A 273 7.10 1.05 -1.87
C GLU A 273 7.41 2.23 -2.81
N MET A 274 8.07 3.26 -2.28
CA MET A 274 8.44 4.44 -3.05
C MET A 274 9.48 4.14 -4.15
N VAL A 275 10.32 3.13 -3.96
CA VAL A 275 11.31 2.71 -4.97
C VAL A 275 10.62 2.22 -6.25
N ASP A 276 9.58 1.39 -6.12
CA ASP A 276 8.79 0.91 -7.27
C ASP A 276 8.06 2.07 -7.96
N THR A 277 7.46 2.97 -7.18
CA THR A 277 6.80 4.16 -7.71
C THR A 277 7.77 5.04 -8.51
N LEU A 278 8.97 5.28 -7.99
CA LEU A 278 9.99 6.09 -8.65
C LEU A 278 10.56 5.42 -9.91
N GLN A 279 10.64 4.09 -9.91
CA GLN A 279 11.02 3.33 -11.11
C GLN A 279 10.01 3.53 -12.24
N ASP A 280 8.72 3.44 -11.93
CA ASP A 280 7.64 3.66 -12.89
C ASP A 280 7.67 5.11 -13.41
N GLU A 281 7.77 6.09 -12.51
CA GLU A 281 7.90 7.50 -12.89
C GLU A 281 9.11 7.74 -13.81
N CYS A 282 10.26 7.14 -13.48
CA CYS A 282 11.47 7.21 -14.30
C CYS A 282 11.24 6.59 -15.68
N THR A 283 10.60 5.42 -15.73
CA THR A 283 10.29 4.71 -16.98
C THR A 283 9.39 5.59 -17.86
N PHE A 284 8.32 6.13 -17.28
CA PHE A 284 7.40 7.02 -18.01
C PHE A 284 8.10 8.29 -18.48
N ALA A 285 9.00 8.87 -17.69
CA ALA A 285 9.78 10.05 -18.09
C ALA A 285 10.70 9.75 -19.28
N ASN A 286 11.28 8.55 -19.35
CA ASN A 286 12.13 8.12 -20.46
C ASN A 286 11.34 7.76 -21.73
N GLU A 287 10.13 7.22 -21.59
CA GLU A 287 9.26 6.88 -22.72
C GLU A 287 8.50 8.10 -23.28
N SER A 288 8.33 9.14 -22.46
CA SER A 288 7.62 10.36 -22.83
C SER A 288 8.39 11.16 -23.88
N VAL A 289 7.71 11.51 -24.96
CA VAL A 289 8.22 12.42 -25.99
C VAL A 289 7.63 13.82 -25.75
N GLY A 290 8.51 14.82 -25.67
CA GLY A 290 8.17 16.25 -25.65
C GLY A 290 8.33 16.90 -27.01
#